data_AF-A0A1L5P9Y2-F1
#
_entry.id   AF-A0A1L5P9Y2-F1
#
_cell.length_a   1.000
_cell.length_b   1.000
_cell.length_c   1.000
_cell.angle_alpha   90.00
_cell.angle_beta   90.00
_cell.angle_gamma   90.00
#
_symmetry.space_group_name_H-M   'P 1'
#
loop_
_entity.id
_entity.type
_entity.pdbx_description
1 polymer ?
#
loop_
_entity_poly.entity_id
_entity_poly.type
_entity_poly.pdbx_seq_one_letter_code
_entity_poly.pdbx_strand_id
1 'polypeptide(L)'
;MPHRRKRLSSKLRVFVSSTMKDLGDARRAVVERLRSLNLEPVNAEDMNPDGRSSWDVIRSEIDTSNIFILLSGESYGWIPTSGPGAGEGRSVTHMEALYANALGLPILPFFKRLAYDAPRDTDDANARDAFRHEVGDWEAGRFRQEFEWIDELSRKVGNTLLDLFQSSLLREMAARPRTGIRSLTGGSSTAFDRVPLPEGFVGRDPVLFAGAGVSVSAGLPTAAVMTELFGSRLSLGADGERILARHRFADVASVLERRFGRAELERAVVQAFDTAQGVVPTAGHLAAVSTFRHIVTTNYDDLFERACLARGVTYTVRSPNGETRGVGSQVTIFQVDGWIGLPSALVITEEDAARARQDAQYWDDVASAIGDRPVVVVGHSLRDENARRVLTRRGGGPALYVSLIDDPMDQIVRERFGLATCIASADDFLQSFEAATHASGGPATNHLA
;
A
#
# COMPACT_ATOMS: atom_id res chain seq x y z
N MET A 1 29.98 -18.19 0.21
CA MET A 1 28.55 -18.32 -0.17
C MET A 1 28.08 -16.96 -0.65
N PRO A 2 27.59 -16.81 -1.89
CA PRO A 2 27.24 -15.50 -2.41
C PRO A 2 25.93 -15.04 -1.77
N HIS A 3 25.96 -13.91 -1.07
CA HIS A 3 24.78 -13.19 -0.60
C HIS A 3 23.93 -12.79 -1.81
N ARG A 4 22.88 -13.56 -2.12
CA ARG A 4 21.86 -13.18 -3.10
C ARG A 4 21.08 -11.99 -2.52
N ARG A 5 21.18 -10.84 -3.20
CA ARG A 5 20.43 -9.62 -2.89
C ARG A 5 18.94 -9.94 -2.81
N LYS A 6 18.30 -9.61 -1.68
CA LYS A 6 16.84 -9.61 -1.52
C LYS A 6 16.24 -8.80 -2.67
N ARG A 7 15.30 -9.39 -3.41
CA ARG A 7 14.45 -8.66 -4.36
C ARG A 7 13.58 -7.75 -3.50
N LEU A 8 13.94 -6.46 -3.42
CA LEU A 8 13.21 -5.47 -2.65
C LEU A 8 11.93 -5.12 -3.43
N SER A 9 10.87 -5.90 -3.22
CA SER A 9 9.50 -5.43 -3.49
C SER A 9 9.23 -4.27 -2.54
N SER A 10 8.63 -3.20 -3.05
CA SER A 10 8.25 -2.00 -2.30
C SER A 10 6.96 -2.20 -1.50
N LYS A 11 6.25 -3.32 -1.69
CA LYS A 11 5.08 -3.69 -0.89
C LYS A 11 5.47 -4.72 0.17
N LEU A 12 4.88 -4.59 1.35
CA LEU A 12 5.01 -5.61 2.40
C LEU A 12 4.33 -6.90 1.91
N ARG A 13 5.12 -7.97 1.78
CA ARG A 13 4.70 -9.26 1.24
C ARG A 13 4.19 -10.17 2.35
N VAL A 14 3.03 -10.76 2.15
CA VAL A 14 2.38 -11.65 3.11
C VAL A 14 2.14 -13.00 2.46
N PHE A 15 2.89 -14.02 2.91
CA PHE A 15 2.70 -15.38 2.44
C PHE A 15 1.46 -15.99 3.08
N VAL A 16 0.52 -16.49 2.28
CA VAL A 16 -0.71 -17.13 2.74
C VAL A 16 -0.61 -18.62 2.49
N SER A 17 -0.39 -19.37 3.57
CA SER A 17 -0.32 -20.84 3.56
C SER A 17 -1.64 -21.41 4.06
N SER A 18 -2.18 -22.40 3.34
CA SER A 18 -3.37 -23.14 3.78
C SER A 18 -3.42 -24.56 3.23
N THR A 19 -4.31 -25.36 3.80
CA THR A 19 -4.78 -26.59 3.17
C THR A 19 -5.63 -26.27 1.94
N MET A 20 -5.50 -27.08 0.89
CA MET A 20 -6.07 -26.79 -0.43
C MET A 20 -7.53 -27.21 -0.61
N LYS A 21 -7.98 -28.26 0.09
CA LYS A 21 -9.27 -28.90 -0.21
C LYS A 21 -10.47 -28.17 0.40
N ASP A 22 -10.26 -27.48 1.52
CA ASP A 22 -11.32 -27.10 2.46
C ASP A 22 -11.33 -25.59 2.80
N LEU A 23 -10.33 -24.84 2.33
CA LEU A 23 -10.13 -23.41 2.66
C LEU A 23 -10.05 -22.50 1.43
N GLY A 24 -10.55 -22.92 0.27
CA GLY A 24 -10.51 -22.09 -0.95
C GLY A 24 -11.15 -20.71 -0.77
N ASP A 25 -12.34 -20.65 -0.18
CA ASP A 25 -13.05 -19.39 0.06
C ASP A 25 -12.35 -18.52 1.12
N ALA A 26 -11.81 -19.16 2.15
CA ALA A 26 -11.04 -18.50 3.21
C ALA A 26 -9.78 -17.84 2.65
N ARG A 27 -9.04 -18.53 1.77
CA ARG A 27 -7.88 -17.96 1.10
C ARG A 27 -8.23 -16.76 0.23
N ARG A 28 -9.29 -16.86 -0.59
CA ARG A 28 -9.72 -15.73 -1.44
C ARG A 28 -10.03 -14.50 -0.60
N ALA A 29 -10.76 -14.69 0.50
CA ALA A 29 -11.12 -13.60 1.40
C ALA A 29 -9.90 -12.96 2.08
N VAL A 30 -8.91 -13.76 2.50
CA VAL A 30 -7.63 -13.25 3.03
C VAL A 30 -6.86 -12.48 1.96
N VAL A 31 -6.73 -13.01 0.76
CA VAL A 31 -6.04 -12.36 -0.36
C VAL A 31 -6.68 -11.01 -0.71
N GLU A 32 -8.01 -10.96 -0.79
CA GLU A 32 -8.77 -9.72 -1.00
C GLU A 32 -8.54 -8.70 0.11
N ARG A 33 -8.57 -9.13 1.38
CA ARG A 33 -8.31 -8.26 2.53
C ARG A 33 -6.87 -7.74 2.55
N LEU A 34 -5.89 -8.57 2.20
CA LEU A 34 -4.49 -8.14 2.08
C LEU A 34 -4.35 -7.07 0.99
N ARG A 35 -4.97 -7.27 -0.18
CA ARG A 35 -4.98 -6.30 -1.28
C ARG A 35 -5.68 -5.00 -0.89
N SER A 36 -6.78 -5.04 -0.12
CA SER A 36 -7.48 -3.85 0.35
C SER A 36 -6.66 -3.02 1.34
N LEU A 37 -5.80 -3.68 2.13
CA LEU A 37 -4.78 -3.05 2.98
C LEU A 37 -3.50 -2.70 2.20
N ASN A 38 -3.50 -2.93 0.89
CA ASN A 38 -2.41 -2.63 -0.02
C ASN A 38 -1.09 -3.38 0.34
N LEU A 39 -1.25 -4.56 0.91
CA LEU A 39 -0.21 -5.56 1.09
C LEU A 39 -0.14 -6.45 -0.16
N GLU A 40 1.02 -7.05 -0.42
CA GLU A 40 1.21 -8.00 -1.52
C GLU A 40 0.95 -9.42 -1.00
N PRO A 41 -0.22 -10.05 -1.30
CA PRO A 41 -0.44 -11.44 -0.97
C PRO A 41 0.43 -12.34 -1.85
N VAL A 42 0.98 -13.39 -1.26
CA VAL A 42 1.77 -14.42 -1.94
C VAL A 42 1.14 -15.77 -1.61
N ASN A 43 0.55 -16.43 -2.60
CA ASN A 43 -0.16 -17.69 -2.46
C ASN A 43 0.09 -18.59 -3.67
N ALA A 44 -0.01 -19.90 -3.46
CA ALA A 44 0.40 -20.89 -4.46
C ALA A 44 -0.41 -20.81 -5.77
N GLU A 45 -1.66 -20.34 -5.74
CA GLU A 45 -2.51 -20.24 -6.94
C GLU A 45 -2.07 -19.14 -7.91
N ASP A 46 -1.40 -18.10 -7.43
CA ASP A 46 -0.96 -16.96 -8.25
C ASP A 46 0.49 -17.14 -8.76
N MET A 47 1.16 -18.25 -8.41
CA MET A 47 2.53 -18.55 -8.82
C MET A 47 2.61 -19.08 -10.26
N ASN A 48 3.40 -18.41 -11.10
CA ASN A 48 3.64 -18.85 -12.47
C ASN A 48 4.68 -19.99 -12.54
N PRO A 49 4.51 -20.96 -13.46
CA PRO A 49 5.51 -21.99 -13.68
C PRO A 49 6.79 -21.38 -14.30
N ASP A 50 7.94 -21.66 -13.69
CA ASP A 50 9.24 -21.09 -14.10
C ASP A 50 10.34 -22.15 -14.34
N GLY A 51 9.95 -23.43 -14.39
CA GLY A 51 10.85 -24.56 -14.61
C GLY A 51 11.57 -25.07 -13.35
N ARG A 52 11.42 -24.42 -12.19
CA ARG A 52 11.88 -24.94 -10.90
C ARG A 52 10.89 -25.95 -10.30
N SER A 53 11.32 -26.70 -9.28
CA SER A 53 10.41 -27.56 -8.52
C SER A 53 9.41 -26.72 -7.71
N SER A 54 8.21 -27.24 -7.45
CA SER A 54 7.19 -26.53 -6.67
C SER A 54 7.71 -26.07 -5.30
N TRP A 55 8.54 -26.90 -4.65
CA TRP A 55 9.14 -26.56 -3.36
C TRP A 55 10.18 -25.44 -3.47
N ASP A 56 10.97 -25.39 -4.55
CA ASP A 56 11.95 -24.32 -4.78
C ASP A 56 11.27 -22.97 -5.04
N VAL A 57 10.14 -22.98 -5.75
CA VAL A 57 9.32 -21.79 -5.97
C VAL A 57 8.73 -21.32 -4.64
N ILE A 58 8.06 -22.21 -3.90
CA ILE A 58 7.45 -21.89 -2.60
C ILE A 58 8.48 -21.30 -1.62
N ARG A 59 9.67 -21.93 -1.48
CA ARG A 59 10.73 -21.41 -0.61
C ARG A 59 11.18 -20.00 -1.02
N SER A 60 11.38 -19.77 -2.32
CA SER A 60 11.77 -18.46 -2.86
C SER A 60 10.74 -17.37 -2.56
N GLU A 61 9.46 -17.73 -2.59
CA GLU A 61 8.35 -16.83 -2.27
C GLU A 61 8.24 -16.55 -0.76
N ILE A 62 8.50 -17.55 0.10
CA ILE A 62 8.59 -17.36 1.57
C ILE A 62 9.81 -16.50 1.94
N ASP A 63 10.99 -16.75 1.35
CA ASP A 63 12.23 -16.00 1.62
C ASP A 63 12.08 -14.48 1.38
N THR A 64 11.22 -14.12 0.42
CA THR A 64 10.94 -12.75 0.01
C THR A 64 9.71 -12.17 0.70
N SER A 65 9.03 -12.94 1.54
CA SER A 65 7.88 -12.48 2.33
C SER A 65 8.31 -11.86 3.66
N ASN A 66 7.43 -11.03 4.24
CA ASN A 66 7.65 -10.33 5.49
C ASN A 66 6.81 -10.86 6.64
N ILE A 67 5.61 -11.37 6.32
CA ILE A 67 4.66 -11.97 7.27
C ILE A 67 4.20 -13.29 6.68
N PHE A 68 3.91 -14.26 7.54
CA PHE A 68 3.33 -15.54 7.18
C PHE A 68 1.97 -15.71 7.84
N ILE A 69 0.91 -15.86 7.06
CA ILE A 69 -0.43 -16.21 7.53
C ILE A 69 -0.62 -17.71 7.32
N LEU A 70 -0.93 -18.41 8.41
CA LEU A 70 -1.26 -19.84 8.38
C LEU A 70 -2.77 -20.01 8.57
N LEU A 71 -3.44 -20.61 7.58
CA LEU A 71 -4.83 -21.05 7.70
C LEU A 71 -4.85 -22.57 7.86
N SER A 72 -5.43 -23.06 8.96
CA SER A 72 -5.61 -24.50 9.19
C SER A 72 -7.10 -24.84 9.27
N GLY A 73 -7.53 -25.84 8.50
CA GLY A 73 -8.92 -26.24 8.36
C GLY A 73 -9.18 -27.65 8.88
N GLU A 74 -10.05 -28.39 8.20
CA GLU A 74 -10.49 -29.75 8.53
C GLU A 74 -9.48 -30.83 8.16
N SER A 75 -8.57 -30.57 7.21
CA SER A 75 -7.53 -31.51 6.80
C SER A 75 -6.15 -31.10 7.30
N TYR A 76 -5.23 -32.06 7.45
CA TYR A 76 -3.81 -31.78 7.65
C TYR A 76 -3.11 -31.32 6.36
N GLY A 77 -3.63 -31.75 5.22
CA GLY A 77 -3.13 -31.42 3.90
C GLY A 77 -2.34 -32.56 3.24
N TRP A 78 -1.89 -32.33 2.01
CA TRP A 78 -1.21 -33.35 1.23
C TRP A 78 0.23 -33.56 1.71
N ILE A 79 0.58 -34.81 2.01
CA ILE A 79 1.93 -35.26 2.35
C ILE A 79 2.64 -35.72 1.06
N PRO A 80 3.78 -35.12 0.70
CA PRO A 80 4.56 -35.55 -0.47
C PRO A 80 4.99 -37.02 -0.36
N THR A 81 4.77 -37.80 -1.42
CA THR A 81 5.20 -39.20 -1.52
C THR A 81 6.55 -39.38 -2.22
N SER A 82 7.03 -38.32 -2.90
CA SER A 82 8.34 -38.25 -3.54
C SER A 82 8.82 -36.80 -3.59
N GLY A 83 10.13 -36.57 -3.72
CA GLY A 83 10.73 -35.23 -3.71
C GLY A 83 10.94 -34.66 -2.29
N PRO A 84 11.09 -33.33 -2.15
CA PRO A 84 11.32 -32.69 -0.85
C PRO A 84 10.21 -33.00 0.16
N GLY A 85 10.59 -33.40 1.39
CA GLY A 85 9.64 -33.77 2.45
C GLY A 85 9.10 -35.21 2.37
N ALA A 86 9.45 -35.97 1.33
CA ALA A 86 9.02 -37.36 1.21
C ALA A 86 9.57 -38.24 2.35
N GLY A 87 8.67 -38.97 3.01
CA GLY A 87 9.02 -39.82 4.15
C GLY A 87 9.11 -39.10 5.50
N GLU A 88 8.93 -37.77 5.53
CA GLU A 88 8.91 -37.01 6.80
C GLU A 88 7.54 -37.03 7.49
N GLY A 89 6.49 -37.51 6.82
CA GLY A 89 5.13 -37.52 7.36
C GLY A 89 4.52 -36.12 7.52
N ARG A 90 5.08 -35.11 6.83
CA ARG A 90 4.67 -33.71 6.93
C ARG A 90 3.90 -33.26 5.69
N SER A 91 2.82 -32.53 5.90
CA SER A 91 2.10 -31.90 4.78
C SER A 91 2.89 -30.71 4.24
N VAL A 92 2.63 -30.32 2.99
CA VAL A 92 3.27 -29.14 2.39
C VAL A 92 3.06 -27.88 3.25
N THR A 93 1.83 -27.67 3.75
CA THR A 93 1.49 -26.55 4.66
C THR A 93 2.33 -26.57 5.95
N HIS A 94 2.55 -27.76 6.53
CA HIS A 94 3.41 -27.90 7.71
C HIS A 94 4.86 -27.55 7.34
N MET A 95 5.39 -28.05 6.22
CA MET A 95 6.74 -27.72 5.76
C MET A 95 6.93 -26.22 5.53
N GLU A 96 5.95 -25.53 4.95
CA GLU A 96 5.96 -24.08 4.76
C GLU A 96 6.07 -23.33 6.09
N ALA A 97 5.27 -23.73 7.10
CA ALA A 97 5.28 -23.11 8.42
C ALA A 97 6.61 -23.31 9.15
N LEU A 98 7.21 -24.51 9.06
CA LEU A 98 8.54 -24.78 9.63
C LEU A 98 9.62 -23.94 8.96
N TYR A 99 9.57 -23.81 7.63
CA TYR A 99 10.53 -23.01 6.88
C TYR A 99 10.40 -21.52 7.24
N ALA A 100 9.18 -20.98 7.28
CA ALA A 100 8.92 -19.60 7.70
C ALA A 100 9.39 -19.34 9.14
N ASN A 101 9.21 -20.30 10.03
CA ASN A 101 9.67 -20.22 11.42
C ASN A 101 11.20 -20.20 11.50
N ALA A 102 11.89 -21.04 10.73
CA ALA A 102 13.35 -21.08 10.66
C ALA A 102 13.96 -19.76 10.15
N LEU A 103 13.23 -19.02 9.30
CA LEU A 103 13.59 -17.68 8.83
C LEU A 103 13.28 -16.57 9.84
N GLY A 104 12.59 -16.88 10.94
CA GLY A 104 12.16 -15.91 11.94
C GLY A 104 11.02 -15.00 11.48
N LEU A 105 10.22 -15.41 10.49
CA LEU A 105 9.07 -14.64 10.06
C LEU A 105 7.99 -14.60 11.17
N PRO A 106 7.29 -13.47 11.36
CA PRO A 106 6.05 -13.44 12.12
C PRO A 106 5.03 -14.38 11.48
N ILE A 107 4.65 -15.44 12.19
CA ILE A 107 3.61 -16.37 11.79
C ILE A 107 2.33 -16.02 12.54
N LEU A 108 1.23 -15.81 11.80
CA LEU A 108 -0.10 -15.46 12.30
C LEU A 108 -1.07 -16.63 12.03
N PRO A 109 -1.36 -17.49 13.03
CA PRO A 109 -2.22 -18.64 12.85
C PRO A 109 -3.72 -18.31 12.97
N PHE A 110 -4.51 -18.71 11.98
CA PHE A 110 -5.98 -18.67 11.99
C PHE A 110 -6.55 -20.07 11.76
N PHE A 111 -7.31 -20.58 12.73
CA PHE A 111 -7.82 -21.95 12.70
C PHE A 111 -9.33 -21.96 12.47
N LYS A 112 -9.79 -22.67 11.45
CA LYS A 112 -11.22 -22.90 11.24
C LYS A 112 -11.74 -23.80 12.36
N ARG A 113 -12.84 -23.39 13.02
CA ARG A 113 -13.56 -24.25 13.96
C ARG A 113 -14.06 -25.48 13.20
N LEU A 114 -13.71 -26.66 13.71
CA LEU A 114 -14.11 -27.92 13.10
C LEU A 114 -15.59 -28.18 13.37
N ALA A 115 -16.29 -28.67 12.36
CA ALA A 115 -17.66 -29.14 12.54
C ALA A 115 -17.72 -30.26 13.60
N TYR A 116 -18.89 -30.43 14.21
CA TYR A 116 -19.08 -31.45 15.26
C TYR A 116 -18.79 -32.86 14.75
N ASP A 117 -19.17 -33.12 13.50
CA ASP A 117 -19.03 -34.38 12.76
C ASP A 117 -17.73 -34.48 11.96
N ALA A 118 -16.80 -33.53 12.10
CA ALA A 118 -15.49 -33.62 11.47
C ALA A 118 -14.73 -34.86 11.98
N PRO A 119 -14.04 -35.60 11.10
CA PRO A 119 -13.23 -36.75 11.50
C PRO A 119 -12.18 -36.38 12.57
N ARG A 120 -12.06 -37.23 13.60
CA ARG A 120 -11.11 -37.06 14.72
C ARG A 120 -10.20 -38.26 14.97
N ASP A 121 -10.49 -39.38 14.34
CA ASP A 121 -9.86 -40.69 14.57
C ASP A 121 -9.09 -41.20 13.33
N THR A 122 -8.91 -40.36 12.32
CA THR A 122 -8.10 -40.68 11.13
C THR A 122 -6.67 -40.19 11.30
N ASP A 123 -5.73 -40.79 10.56
CA ASP A 123 -4.33 -40.34 10.54
C ASP A 123 -4.20 -38.86 10.15
N ASP A 124 -5.02 -38.40 9.18
CA ASP A 124 -5.06 -36.98 8.78
C ASP A 124 -5.57 -36.08 9.91
N ALA A 125 -6.62 -36.49 10.63
CA ALA A 125 -7.15 -35.73 11.75
C ALA A 125 -6.16 -35.64 12.91
N ASN A 126 -5.50 -36.75 13.24
CA ASN A 126 -4.46 -36.81 14.27
C ASN A 126 -3.28 -35.90 13.91
N ALA A 127 -2.81 -35.94 12.65
CA ALA A 127 -1.73 -35.09 12.17
C ALA A 127 -2.10 -33.60 12.14
N ARG A 128 -3.35 -33.28 11.75
CA ARG A 128 -3.90 -31.91 11.79
C ARG A 128 -3.88 -31.37 13.22
N ASP A 129 -4.41 -32.13 14.17
CA ASP A 129 -4.54 -31.69 15.55
C ASP A 129 -3.17 -31.58 16.23
N ALA A 130 -2.24 -32.49 15.93
CA ALA A 130 -0.84 -32.38 16.36
C ALA A 130 -0.17 -31.11 15.83
N PHE A 131 -0.35 -30.79 14.55
CA PHE A 131 0.21 -29.56 13.96
C PHE A 131 -0.43 -28.28 14.51
N ARG A 132 -1.76 -28.28 14.69
CA ARG A 132 -2.46 -27.17 15.35
C ARG A 132 -1.97 -26.96 16.79
N HIS A 133 -1.72 -28.04 17.52
CA HIS A 133 -1.13 -27.99 18.86
C HIS A 133 0.30 -27.44 18.80
N GLU A 134 1.16 -27.96 17.92
CA GLU A 134 2.53 -27.47 17.75
C GLU A 134 2.59 -25.96 17.50
N VAL A 135 1.73 -25.45 16.61
CA VAL A 135 1.70 -24.02 16.29
C VAL A 135 1.02 -23.20 17.39
N GLY A 136 -0.01 -23.73 18.04
CA GLY A 136 -0.88 -23.02 18.98
C GLY A 136 -0.60 -23.26 20.46
N ASP A 137 0.48 -23.98 20.79
CA ASP A 137 0.87 -24.35 22.15
C ASP A 137 1.04 -23.11 23.05
N TRP A 138 0.67 -23.25 24.32
CA TRP A 138 0.64 -22.14 25.28
C TRP A 138 2.03 -21.69 25.75
N GLU A 139 3.00 -22.60 25.85
CA GLU A 139 4.34 -22.30 26.37
C GLU A 139 5.34 -22.03 25.25
N ALA A 140 5.26 -22.77 24.14
CA ALA A 140 6.24 -22.72 23.04
C ALA A 140 5.64 -22.27 21.70
N GLY A 141 4.31 -22.18 21.59
CA GLY A 141 3.60 -21.85 20.36
C GLY A 141 3.30 -20.36 20.17
N ARG A 142 2.29 -20.07 19.35
CA ARG A 142 1.89 -18.73 18.93
C ARG A 142 0.44 -18.47 19.29
N PHE A 143 0.13 -17.20 19.63
CA PHE A 143 -1.26 -16.80 19.80
C PHE A 143 -2.01 -16.98 18.48
N ARG A 144 -3.06 -17.80 18.56
CA ARG A 144 -3.92 -18.25 17.46
C ARG A 144 -5.32 -17.67 17.62
N GLN A 145 -5.95 -17.36 16.49
CA GLN A 145 -7.36 -16.99 16.46
C GLN A 145 -8.18 -18.05 15.74
N GLU A 146 -9.35 -18.37 16.27
CA GLU A 146 -10.29 -19.26 15.59
C GLU A 146 -11.30 -18.48 14.76
N PHE A 147 -11.84 -19.07 13.70
CA PHE A 147 -12.93 -18.50 12.91
C PHE A 147 -13.93 -19.59 12.49
N GLU A 148 -15.20 -19.22 12.35
CA GLU A 148 -16.24 -20.10 11.83
C GLU A 148 -16.65 -19.67 10.41
N TRP A 149 -16.75 -18.36 10.19
CA TRP A 149 -17.24 -17.75 8.96
C TRP A 149 -16.14 -16.97 8.23
N ILE A 150 -16.32 -16.81 6.91
CA ILE A 150 -15.32 -16.18 6.02
C ILE A 150 -15.18 -14.68 6.29
N ASP A 151 -16.29 -13.99 6.53
CA ASP A 151 -16.30 -12.57 6.91
C ASP A 151 -15.60 -12.34 8.26
N GLU A 152 -15.80 -13.25 9.21
CA GLU A 152 -15.10 -13.24 10.49
C GLU A 152 -13.58 -13.35 10.32
N LEU A 153 -13.14 -14.27 9.44
CA LEU A 153 -11.73 -14.45 9.11
C LEU A 153 -11.11 -13.18 8.53
N SER A 154 -11.74 -12.58 7.50
CA SER A 154 -11.24 -11.35 6.87
C SER A 154 -11.04 -10.23 7.88
N ARG A 155 -12.04 -10.01 8.75
CA ARG A 155 -11.96 -8.99 9.81
C ARG A 155 -10.83 -9.28 10.79
N LYS A 156 -10.71 -10.51 11.25
CA LYS A 156 -9.65 -10.96 12.19
C LYS A 156 -8.24 -10.77 11.61
N VAL A 157 -8.05 -11.12 10.35
CA VAL A 157 -6.79 -10.93 9.63
C VAL A 157 -6.46 -9.45 9.53
N GLY A 158 -7.43 -8.61 9.12
CA GLY A 158 -7.26 -7.17 9.06
C GLY A 158 -6.84 -6.57 10.41
N ASN A 159 -7.58 -6.87 11.47
CA ASN A 159 -7.28 -6.38 12.81
C ASN A 159 -5.91 -6.83 13.31
N THR A 160 -5.57 -8.10 13.13
CA THR A 160 -4.28 -8.66 13.58
C THR A 160 -3.10 -7.97 12.88
N LEU A 161 -3.22 -7.66 11.60
CA LEU A 161 -2.17 -6.94 10.86
C LEU A 161 -2.04 -5.50 11.36
N LEU A 162 -3.15 -4.81 11.61
CA LEU A 162 -3.14 -3.46 12.19
C LEU A 162 -2.50 -3.46 13.59
N ASP A 163 -2.86 -4.42 14.45
CA ASP A 163 -2.31 -4.57 15.80
C ASP A 163 -0.81 -4.91 15.76
N LEU A 164 -0.38 -5.76 14.82
CA LEU A 164 1.03 -6.08 14.62
C LEU A 164 1.84 -4.83 14.27
N PHE A 165 1.32 -4.01 13.35
CA PHE A 165 1.96 -2.75 12.98
C PHE A 165 2.03 -1.77 14.17
N GLN A 166 0.95 -1.67 14.95
CA GLN A 166 0.91 -0.83 16.16
C GLN A 166 1.82 -1.33 17.30
N SER A 167 1.93 -2.65 17.49
CA SER A 167 2.72 -3.25 18.58
C SER A 167 4.22 -3.27 18.30
N SER A 168 4.60 -3.37 17.02
CA SER A 168 5.98 -3.15 16.59
C SER A 168 6.40 -1.70 16.87
N LEU A 169 5.52 -0.75 16.55
CA LEU A 169 5.70 0.68 16.77
C LEU A 169 5.91 1.03 18.26
N LEU A 170 5.07 0.52 19.18
CA LEU A 170 5.20 0.80 20.62
C LEU A 170 6.52 0.30 21.21
N ARG A 171 6.99 -0.88 20.78
CA ARG A 171 8.27 -1.46 21.22
C ARG A 171 9.46 -0.66 20.71
N GLU A 172 9.36 -0.14 19.49
CA GLU A 172 10.44 0.63 18.87
C GLU A 172 10.52 2.07 19.42
N MET A 173 9.38 2.69 19.73
CA MET A 173 9.30 4.00 20.38
C MET A 173 9.82 3.97 21.83
N ALA A 174 9.58 2.88 22.57
CA ALA A 174 10.11 2.70 23.91
C ALA A 174 11.63 2.44 23.94
N ALA A 175 12.21 2.03 22.81
CA ALA A 175 13.59 1.55 22.72
C ALA A 175 14.62 2.57 22.20
N ARG A 176 14.26 3.81 21.84
CA ARG A 176 15.23 4.77 21.27
C ARG A 176 15.29 6.18 21.90
N PRO A 177 16.51 6.65 22.27
CA PRO A 177 16.81 8.06 22.47
C PRO A 177 16.89 8.80 21.12
N ARG A 178 16.53 10.09 21.15
CA ARG A 178 16.49 11.00 20.00
C ARG A 178 17.91 11.34 19.48
N THR A 179 18.29 10.90 18.28
CA THR A 179 19.36 11.55 17.47
C THR A 179 19.38 11.08 16.00
N GLY A 180 19.41 12.05 15.07
CA GLY A 180 20.38 12.12 13.96
C GLY A 180 20.05 11.45 12.61
N ILE A 181 19.71 12.28 11.62
CA ILE A 181 19.57 11.97 10.19
C ILE A 181 20.87 11.34 9.64
N ARG A 182 20.77 10.20 8.95
CA ARG A 182 21.86 9.59 8.17
C ARG A 182 21.57 9.70 6.67
N SER A 183 22.50 10.34 5.95
CA SER A 183 22.55 10.42 4.48
C SER A 183 22.82 9.04 3.86
N LEU A 184 22.08 8.69 2.80
CA LEU A 184 22.37 7.53 1.95
C LEU A 184 22.31 7.96 0.47
N THR A 185 23.45 8.39 -0.05
CA THR A 185 23.76 8.37 -1.47
C THR A 185 24.05 6.92 -1.90
N GLY A 186 23.30 6.41 -2.88
CA GLY A 186 23.67 5.21 -3.65
C GLY A 186 22.65 4.08 -3.60
N GLY A 187 21.67 4.10 -4.52
CA GLY A 187 20.71 3.02 -4.76
C GLY A 187 20.80 2.50 -6.20
N SER A 188 21.16 1.21 -6.32
CA SER A 188 21.24 0.38 -7.52
C SER A 188 20.02 0.50 -8.44
N SER A 189 20.23 0.81 -9.73
CA SER A 189 19.24 0.67 -10.80
C SER A 189 18.69 -0.77 -10.83
N THR A 190 17.44 -0.95 -10.42
CA THR A 190 16.65 -2.17 -10.62
C THR A 190 15.81 -2.01 -11.88
N ALA A 191 15.76 -3.01 -12.74
CA ALA A 191 14.90 -3.00 -13.93
C ALA A 191 13.42 -2.99 -13.50
N PHE A 192 12.65 -2.04 -14.04
CA PHE A 192 11.20 -1.91 -13.87
C PHE A 192 10.46 -2.48 -15.09
N ASP A 193 9.20 -2.85 -14.93
CA ASP A 193 8.40 -3.40 -16.03
C ASP A 193 7.97 -2.26 -16.96
N ARG A 194 8.28 -2.39 -18.26
CA ARG A 194 7.93 -1.36 -19.24
C ARG A 194 6.42 -1.35 -19.50
N VAL A 195 5.80 -0.21 -19.24
CA VAL A 195 4.38 0.03 -19.47
C VAL A 195 4.19 0.74 -20.81
N PRO A 196 3.30 0.26 -21.70
CA PRO A 196 2.95 0.98 -22.92
C PRO A 196 2.24 2.29 -22.57
N LEU A 197 2.79 3.41 -23.06
CA LEU A 197 2.25 4.74 -22.80
C LEU A 197 1.30 5.16 -23.93
N PRO A 198 0.10 5.66 -23.61
CA PRO A 198 -0.79 6.25 -24.62
C PRO A 198 -0.14 7.46 -25.32
N GLU A 199 -0.53 7.67 -26.58
CA GLU A 199 -0.08 8.84 -27.34
C GLU A 199 -0.65 10.14 -26.77
N GLY A 200 0.05 11.26 -27.02
CA GLY A 200 -0.44 12.59 -26.66
C GLY A 200 -0.11 13.06 -25.24
N PHE A 201 0.73 12.32 -24.50
CA PHE A 201 1.22 12.71 -23.17
C PHE A 201 2.71 13.07 -23.17
N VAL A 202 3.56 12.16 -23.63
CA VAL A 202 5.01 12.36 -23.66
C VAL A 202 5.37 13.55 -24.57
N GLY A 203 6.23 14.45 -24.08
CA GLY A 203 6.67 15.64 -24.82
C GLY A 203 5.68 16.81 -24.85
N ARG A 204 4.55 16.73 -24.14
CA ARG A 204 3.50 17.78 -24.13
C ARG A 204 3.32 18.50 -22.80
N ASP A 205 4.36 18.55 -21.96
CA ASP A 205 4.36 19.20 -20.64
C ASP A 205 3.14 18.76 -19.77
N PRO A 206 3.00 17.46 -19.47
CA PRO A 206 1.86 16.98 -18.70
C PRO A 206 1.90 17.49 -17.25
N VAL A 207 0.73 17.54 -16.62
CA VAL A 207 0.58 17.71 -15.16
C VAL A 207 0.36 16.35 -14.52
N LEU A 208 1.19 16.03 -13.52
CA LEU A 208 0.98 14.84 -12.68
C LEU A 208 -0.04 15.17 -11.60
N PHE A 209 -1.07 14.35 -11.45
CA PHE A 209 -1.93 14.36 -10.28
C PHE A 209 -1.72 13.07 -9.47
N ALA A 210 -0.97 13.17 -8.37
CA ALA A 210 -0.54 12.03 -7.56
C ALA A 210 -1.34 11.88 -6.26
N GLY A 211 -1.74 10.65 -5.95
CA GLY A 211 -2.35 10.27 -4.66
C GLY A 211 -1.49 9.31 -3.85
N ALA A 212 -2.05 8.85 -2.72
CA ALA A 212 -1.31 8.08 -1.72
C ALA A 212 -0.76 6.75 -2.28
N GLY A 213 -1.34 6.23 -3.36
CA GLY A 213 -0.86 5.05 -4.08
C GLY A 213 0.56 5.19 -4.64
N VAL A 214 1.08 6.41 -4.84
CA VAL A 214 2.48 6.63 -5.22
C VAL A 214 3.42 6.41 -4.02
N SER A 215 2.97 6.78 -2.82
CA SER A 215 3.72 6.68 -1.55
C SER A 215 3.64 5.33 -0.85
N VAL A 216 2.70 4.49 -1.27
CA VAL A 216 2.52 3.11 -0.79
C VAL A 216 3.82 2.32 -0.74
N SER A 217 4.60 2.44 -1.81
CA SER A 217 5.80 1.65 -2.05
C SER A 217 6.97 2.13 -1.15
N ALA A 218 6.84 3.32 -0.58
CA ALA A 218 7.70 3.83 0.49
C ALA A 218 7.23 3.41 1.90
N GLY A 219 6.15 2.63 2.00
CA GLY A 219 5.56 2.18 3.27
C GLY A 219 4.58 3.16 3.91
N LEU A 220 4.11 4.18 3.18
CA LEU A 220 3.16 5.16 3.70
C LEU A 220 1.70 4.73 3.53
N PRO A 221 0.80 5.10 4.47
CA PRO A 221 -0.58 4.63 4.46
C PRO A 221 -1.43 5.31 3.38
N THR A 222 -2.43 4.59 2.87
CA THR A 222 -3.49 5.16 2.03
C THR A 222 -4.66 5.66 2.89
N ALA A 223 -5.58 6.44 2.30
CA ALA A 223 -6.82 6.83 2.96
C ALA A 223 -7.66 5.63 3.45
N ALA A 224 -7.62 4.49 2.74
CA ALA A 224 -8.29 3.27 3.17
C ALA A 224 -7.67 2.72 4.47
N VAL A 225 -6.33 2.64 4.52
CA VAL A 225 -5.60 2.22 5.73
C VAL A 225 -5.86 3.17 6.90
N MET A 226 -5.84 4.49 6.66
CA MET A 226 -6.15 5.47 7.70
C MET A 226 -7.60 5.36 8.20
N THR A 227 -8.56 5.09 7.31
CA THR A 227 -9.98 4.91 7.67
C THR A 227 -10.16 3.74 8.64
N GLU A 228 -9.48 2.63 8.38
CA GLU A 228 -9.45 1.46 9.25
C GLU A 228 -8.83 1.80 10.62
N LEU A 229 -7.68 2.49 10.64
CA LEU A 229 -7.03 2.93 11.89
C LEU A 229 -7.94 3.84 12.74
N PHE A 230 -8.67 4.76 12.11
CA PHE A 230 -9.63 5.61 12.81
C PHE A 230 -10.83 4.80 13.32
N GLY A 231 -11.31 3.86 12.50
CA GLY A 231 -12.37 2.93 12.89
C GLY A 231 -12.02 2.09 14.12
N SER A 232 -10.78 1.61 14.22
CA SER A 232 -10.29 0.88 15.40
C SER A 232 -10.36 1.75 16.67
N ARG A 233 -9.98 3.04 16.57
CA ARG A 233 -10.07 3.99 17.71
C ARG A 233 -11.50 4.33 18.11
N LEU A 234 -12.44 4.28 17.17
CA LEU A 234 -13.86 4.50 17.43
C LEU A 234 -14.54 3.31 18.13
N SER A 235 -13.88 2.15 18.23
CA SER A 235 -14.42 0.95 18.88
C SER A 235 -15.79 0.55 18.32
N LEU A 236 -15.93 0.52 16.99
CA LEU A 236 -17.21 0.30 16.28
C LEU A 236 -17.81 -1.12 16.44
N GLY A 237 -17.26 -1.96 17.33
CA GLY A 237 -17.75 -3.32 17.58
C GLY A 237 -17.57 -4.27 16.40
N ALA A 238 -18.32 -5.38 16.41
CA ALA A 238 -18.21 -6.45 15.41
C ALA A 238 -18.60 -6.00 13.99
N ASP A 239 -19.48 -4.99 13.88
CA ASP A 239 -19.96 -4.43 12.61
C ASP A 239 -19.07 -3.31 12.03
N GLY A 240 -17.96 -2.97 12.70
CA GLY A 240 -17.13 -1.82 12.35
C GLY A 240 -16.68 -1.78 10.90
N GLU A 241 -16.19 -2.88 10.35
CA GLU A 241 -15.70 -2.97 8.96
C GLU A 241 -16.81 -2.65 7.94
N ARG A 242 -18.01 -3.19 8.17
CA ARG A 242 -19.18 -2.93 7.30
C ARG A 242 -19.66 -1.48 7.39
N ILE A 243 -19.55 -0.86 8.56
CA ILE A 243 -19.86 0.55 8.75
C ILE A 243 -18.84 1.40 7.99
N LEU A 244 -17.53 1.17 8.21
CA LEU A 244 -16.46 1.92 7.55
C LEU A 244 -16.52 1.83 6.03
N ALA A 245 -16.80 0.64 5.48
CA ALA A 245 -16.91 0.42 4.05
C ALA A 245 -17.98 1.30 3.35
N ARG A 246 -18.94 1.84 4.09
CA ARG A 246 -20.01 2.72 3.58
C ARG A 246 -19.70 4.21 3.70
N HIS A 247 -18.58 4.56 4.32
CA HIS A 247 -18.24 5.95 4.63
C HIS A 247 -16.94 6.38 3.94
N ARG A 248 -16.84 7.67 3.61
CA ARG A 248 -15.59 8.24 3.08
C ARG A 248 -14.62 8.48 4.25
N PHE A 249 -13.34 8.58 3.93
CA PHE A 249 -12.29 8.93 4.88
C PHE A 249 -12.64 10.19 5.70
N ALA A 250 -13.06 11.27 5.03
CA ALA A 250 -13.44 12.52 5.67
C ALA A 250 -14.63 12.38 6.65
N ASP A 251 -15.57 11.49 6.36
CA ASP A 251 -16.73 11.23 7.23
C ASP A 251 -16.27 10.53 8.52
N VAL A 252 -15.41 9.51 8.40
CA VAL A 252 -14.85 8.78 9.55
C VAL A 252 -13.93 9.68 10.39
N ALA A 253 -13.11 10.51 9.73
CA ALA A 253 -12.29 11.52 10.39
C ALA A 253 -13.14 12.52 11.18
N SER A 254 -14.26 12.97 10.61
CA SER A 254 -15.20 13.88 11.29
C SER A 254 -15.83 13.24 12.53
N VAL A 255 -16.12 11.94 12.50
CA VAL A 255 -16.61 11.21 13.69
C VAL A 255 -15.52 11.11 14.76
N LEU A 256 -14.28 10.83 14.38
CA LEU A 256 -13.14 10.78 15.31
C LEU A 256 -12.91 12.16 15.96
N GLU A 257 -12.90 13.23 15.17
CA GLU A 257 -12.75 14.60 15.68
C GLU A 257 -13.89 15.00 16.62
N ARG A 258 -15.14 14.70 16.27
CA ARG A 258 -16.29 15.00 17.15
C ARG A 258 -16.20 14.28 18.49
N ARG A 259 -15.63 13.07 18.51
CA ARG A 259 -15.54 12.24 19.73
C ARG A 259 -14.34 12.58 20.59
N PHE A 260 -13.20 12.88 19.99
CA PHE A 260 -11.92 13.02 20.71
C PHE A 260 -11.23 14.38 20.55
N GLY A 261 -11.78 15.26 19.70
CA GLY A 261 -11.26 16.60 19.41
C GLY A 261 -10.22 16.64 18.29
N ARG A 262 -10.00 17.85 17.75
CA ARG A 262 -9.07 18.13 16.64
C ARG A 262 -7.66 17.62 16.91
N ALA A 263 -7.13 17.91 18.11
CA ALA A 263 -5.77 17.52 18.49
C ALA A 263 -5.57 15.99 18.49
N GLU A 264 -6.61 15.21 18.77
CA GLU A 264 -6.52 13.74 18.67
C GLU A 264 -6.55 13.27 17.22
N LEU A 265 -7.40 13.88 16.37
CA LEU A 265 -7.43 13.58 14.94
C LEU A 265 -6.06 13.86 14.29
N GLU A 266 -5.47 15.02 14.56
CA GLU A 266 -4.14 15.38 14.08
C GLU A 266 -3.07 14.39 14.54
N ARG A 267 -3.07 14.03 15.83
CA ARG A 267 -2.16 13.01 16.36
C ARG A 267 -2.36 11.65 15.70
N ALA A 268 -3.61 11.26 15.42
CA ALA A 268 -3.92 10.00 14.75
C ALA A 268 -3.34 9.95 13.33
N VAL A 269 -3.46 11.05 12.57
CA VAL A 269 -2.85 11.16 11.23
C VAL A 269 -1.33 11.10 11.33
N VAL A 270 -0.69 11.92 12.18
CA VAL A 270 0.77 11.94 12.33
C VAL A 270 1.31 10.57 12.70
N GLN A 271 0.69 9.90 13.66
CA GLN A 271 1.09 8.55 14.09
C GLN A 271 0.99 7.51 12.97
N ALA A 272 0.06 7.66 12.02
CA ALA A 272 -0.03 6.75 10.89
C ALA A 272 1.17 6.89 9.94
N PHE A 273 1.73 8.10 9.81
CA PHE A 273 2.88 8.40 8.94
C PHE A 273 4.25 8.14 9.62
N ASP A 274 4.31 8.18 10.95
CA ASP A 274 5.52 7.85 11.73
C ASP A 274 5.85 6.35 11.77
N THR A 275 5.00 5.50 11.17
CA THR A 275 5.16 4.03 11.18
C THR A 275 6.32 3.51 10.33
N ALA A 276 6.81 4.30 9.38
CA ALA A 276 7.89 3.90 8.49
C ALA A 276 9.20 4.63 8.89
N GLN A 277 10.16 3.90 9.45
CA GLN A 277 11.49 4.46 9.70
C GLN A 277 12.24 4.64 8.38
N GLY A 278 12.85 5.82 8.20
CA GLY A 278 13.75 6.06 7.06
C GLY A 278 13.04 6.05 5.71
N VAL A 279 11.80 6.54 5.64
CA VAL A 279 11.06 6.70 4.37
C VAL A 279 11.89 7.53 3.40
N VAL A 280 12.21 6.90 2.28
CA VAL A 280 12.86 7.53 1.13
C VAL A 280 11.90 7.59 -0.05
N PRO A 281 12.06 8.57 -0.95
CA PRO A 281 11.26 8.62 -2.17
C PRO A 281 11.38 7.32 -2.98
N THR A 282 10.27 6.87 -3.54
CA THR A 282 10.25 5.70 -4.44
C THR A 282 10.89 6.05 -5.79
N ALA A 283 11.15 5.02 -6.60
CA ALA A 283 11.60 5.23 -7.98
C ALA A 283 10.59 6.06 -8.79
N GLY A 284 9.28 5.87 -8.55
CA GLY A 284 8.23 6.69 -9.15
C GLY A 284 8.32 8.17 -8.76
N HIS A 285 8.60 8.51 -7.51
CA HIS A 285 8.80 9.91 -7.10
C HIS A 285 10.00 10.53 -7.81
N LEU A 286 11.13 9.81 -7.86
CA LEU A 286 12.35 10.27 -8.53
C LEU A 286 12.15 10.48 -10.04
N ALA A 287 11.39 9.60 -10.68
CA ALA A 287 11.01 9.71 -12.08
C ALA A 287 10.06 10.89 -12.32
N ALA A 288 9.07 11.06 -11.43
CA ALA A 288 8.07 12.13 -11.53
C ALA A 288 8.71 13.53 -11.49
N VAL A 289 9.57 13.81 -10.51
CA VAL A 289 10.20 15.14 -10.39
C VAL A 289 11.19 15.45 -11.52
N SER A 290 11.61 14.44 -12.27
CA SER A 290 12.50 14.58 -13.42
C SER A 290 11.74 14.82 -14.74
N THR A 291 10.43 14.62 -14.74
CA THR A 291 9.59 14.63 -15.96
C THR A 291 8.46 15.64 -15.93
N PHE A 292 7.84 15.86 -14.77
CA PHE A 292 6.70 16.75 -14.61
C PHE A 292 7.14 18.09 -13.99
N ARG A 293 6.83 19.20 -14.68
CA ARG A 293 7.04 20.55 -14.14
C ARG A 293 5.98 20.95 -13.12
N HIS A 294 4.80 20.35 -13.22
CA HIS A 294 3.67 20.60 -12.33
C HIS A 294 3.18 19.28 -11.75
N ILE A 295 3.19 19.21 -10.42
CA ILE A 295 2.69 18.08 -9.67
C ILE A 295 1.59 18.60 -8.75
N VAL A 296 0.39 18.04 -8.86
CA VAL A 296 -0.68 18.23 -7.89
C VAL A 296 -0.73 16.98 -7.03
N THR A 297 -0.85 17.11 -5.71
CA THR A 297 -0.95 15.95 -4.83
C THR A 297 -1.86 16.19 -3.64
N THR A 298 -2.53 15.13 -3.21
CA THR A 298 -3.32 15.04 -1.97
C THR A 298 -2.57 14.33 -0.85
N ASN A 299 -1.29 13.99 -1.08
CA ASN A 299 -0.48 13.29 -0.08
C ASN A 299 -0.02 14.26 1.00
N TYR A 300 -0.01 13.78 2.25
CA TYR A 300 0.50 14.54 3.39
C TYR A 300 2.03 14.46 3.55
N ASP A 301 2.68 13.53 2.86
CA ASP A 301 4.13 13.34 2.93
C ASP A 301 4.91 14.35 2.09
N ASP A 302 6.23 14.37 2.31
CA ASP A 302 7.18 15.26 1.64
C ASP A 302 8.08 14.51 0.62
N LEU A 303 7.60 13.38 0.07
CA LEU A 303 8.45 12.53 -0.78
C LEU A 303 8.76 13.15 -2.14
N PHE A 304 7.89 13.99 -2.69
CA PHE A 304 8.22 14.73 -3.91
C PHE A 304 9.30 15.79 -3.63
N GLU A 305 9.21 16.52 -2.53
CA GLU A 305 10.23 17.48 -2.11
C GLU A 305 11.59 16.79 -1.90
N ARG A 306 11.60 15.66 -1.18
CA ARG A 306 12.81 14.84 -0.98
C ARG A 306 13.34 14.29 -2.30
N ALA A 307 12.47 13.91 -3.25
CA ALA A 307 12.88 13.46 -4.57
C ALA A 307 13.52 14.60 -5.39
N CYS A 308 12.95 15.81 -5.34
CA CYS A 308 13.56 16.99 -5.96
C CYS A 308 14.97 17.23 -5.40
N LEU A 309 15.14 17.21 -4.08
CA LEU A 309 16.45 17.33 -3.44
C LEU A 309 17.42 16.23 -3.88
N ALA A 310 16.97 14.97 -3.94
CA ALA A 310 17.78 13.84 -4.37
C ALA A 310 18.22 13.93 -5.84
N ARG A 311 17.41 14.56 -6.70
CA ARG A 311 17.72 14.81 -8.13
C ARG A 311 18.39 16.17 -8.39
N GLY A 312 18.62 16.98 -7.37
CA GLY A 312 19.16 18.34 -7.53
C GLY A 312 18.24 19.29 -8.29
N VAL A 313 16.93 19.02 -8.28
CA VAL A 313 15.91 19.83 -8.96
C VAL A 313 15.38 20.89 -8.00
N THR A 314 15.37 22.14 -8.42
CA THR A 314 14.81 23.22 -7.60
C THR A 314 13.28 23.21 -7.67
N TYR A 315 12.62 23.40 -6.53
CA TYR A 315 11.16 23.27 -6.45
C TYR A 315 10.52 24.35 -5.58
N THR A 316 9.23 24.54 -5.79
CA THR A 316 8.34 25.30 -4.88
C THR A 316 7.10 24.48 -4.59
N VAL A 317 6.73 24.40 -3.31
CA VAL A 317 5.48 23.80 -2.82
C VAL A 317 4.50 24.91 -2.48
N ARG A 318 3.23 24.72 -2.82
CA ARG A 318 2.13 25.62 -2.47
C ARG A 318 0.98 24.84 -1.86
N SER A 319 0.30 25.45 -0.90
CA SER A 319 -0.86 24.88 -0.21
C SER A 319 -2.00 25.89 -0.07
N PRO A 320 -3.26 25.45 0.11
CA PRO A 320 -4.44 26.32 0.17
C PRO A 320 -4.56 27.15 1.46
N ASN A 321 -3.59 27.04 2.36
CA ASN A 321 -3.45 27.87 3.57
C ASN A 321 -2.52 29.08 3.34
N GLY A 322 -2.09 29.33 2.11
CA GLY A 322 -1.10 30.36 1.76
C GLY A 322 0.36 29.98 2.05
N GLU A 323 0.62 28.79 2.58
CA GLU A 323 1.98 28.32 2.84
C GLU A 323 2.72 28.07 1.51
N THR A 324 3.97 28.53 1.47
CA THR A 324 4.90 28.28 0.36
C THR A 324 6.20 27.75 0.92
N ARG A 325 6.71 26.63 0.38
CA ARG A 325 7.99 26.01 0.79
C ARG A 325 8.90 25.76 -0.41
N GLY A 326 10.21 25.67 -0.16
CA GLY A 326 11.20 25.50 -1.22
C GLY A 326 11.59 26.82 -1.90
N VAL A 327 12.68 26.78 -2.67
CA VAL A 327 13.20 27.93 -3.44
C VAL A 327 13.57 27.40 -4.82
N GLY A 328 12.69 27.62 -5.81
CA GLY A 328 12.90 27.08 -7.16
C GLY A 328 11.69 27.19 -8.06
N SER A 329 11.92 27.07 -9.37
CA SER A 329 10.85 27.19 -10.37
C SER A 329 10.83 26.05 -11.39
N GLN A 330 11.65 25.00 -11.20
CA GLN A 330 11.67 23.89 -12.15
C GLN A 330 10.50 22.94 -11.95
N VAL A 331 10.15 22.67 -10.68
CA VAL A 331 8.98 21.89 -10.30
C VAL A 331 8.12 22.68 -9.34
N THR A 332 6.85 22.84 -9.68
CA THR A 332 5.82 23.38 -8.77
C THR A 332 4.97 22.24 -8.26
N ILE A 333 4.94 22.07 -6.93
CA ILE A 333 4.15 21.06 -6.23
C ILE A 333 2.96 21.75 -5.56
N PHE A 334 1.74 21.41 -5.97
CA PHE A 334 0.50 21.86 -5.33
C PHE A 334 0.03 20.79 -4.35
N GLN A 335 0.28 21.00 -3.06
CA GLN A 335 -0.19 20.14 -1.98
C GLN A 335 -1.58 20.58 -1.53
N VAL A 336 -2.58 19.87 -2.03
CA VAL A 336 -3.99 20.19 -1.88
C VAL A 336 -4.46 19.99 -0.45
N ASP A 337 -4.01 18.93 0.22
CA ASP A 337 -4.52 18.56 1.54
C ASP A 337 -3.55 18.90 2.69
N GLY A 338 -2.56 19.75 2.41
CA GLY A 338 -1.53 20.14 3.36
C GLY A 338 -0.42 19.08 3.51
N TRP A 339 0.37 19.19 4.57
CA TRP A 339 1.51 18.31 4.81
C TRP A 339 1.67 18.00 6.30
N ILE A 340 2.26 16.85 6.59
CA ILE A 340 2.33 16.29 7.95
C ILE A 340 3.22 17.11 8.90
N GLY A 341 4.14 17.92 8.36
CA GLY A 341 4.99 18.80 9.16
C GLY A 341 4.25 20.01 9.75
N LEU A 342 3.04 20.30 9.29
CA LEU A 342 2.14 21.31 9.88
C LEU A 342 0.74 20.71 10.12
N PRO A 343 0.55 19.87 11.15
CA PRO A 343 -0.70 19.12 11.36
C PRO A 343 -1.96 20.00 11.44
N SER A 344 -1.83 21.21 12.00
CA SER A 344 -2.94 22.16 12.11
C SER A 344 -3.47 22.67 10.77
N ALA A 345 -2.70 22.53 9.69
CA ALA A 345 -3.08 22.91 8.34
C ALA A 345 -3.53 21.73 7.47
N LEU A 346 -3.53 20.50 8.01
CA LEU A 346 -4.00 19.33 7.27
C LEU A 346 -5.48 19.42 6.93
N VAL A 347 -5.80 19.03 5.70
CA VAL A 347 -7.18 18.85 5.26
C VAL A 347 -7.55 17.39 5.45
N ILE A 348 -8.34 17.12 6.49
CA ILE A 348 -8.68 15.76 6.93
C ILE A 348 -10.20 15.54 6.87
N THR A 349 -10.98 16.53 7.31
CA THR A 349 -12.45 16.48 7.33
C THR A 349 -13.08 17.26 6.19
N GLU A 350 -14.39 17.07 5.99
CA GLU A 350 -15.14 17.85 4.98
C GLU A 350 -15.18 19.35 5.32
N GLU A 351 -15.16 19.71 6.61
CA GLU A 351 -15.04 21.10 7.04
C GLU A 351 -13.67 21.69 6.71
N ASP A 352 -12.60 20.92 6.89
CA ASP A 352 -11.26 21.36 6.45
C ASP A 352 -11.24 21.56 4.93
N ALA A 353 -11.83 20.64 4.18
CA ALA A 353 -11.88 20.69 2.73
C ALA A 353 -12.68 21.91 2.25
N ALA A 354 -13.81 22.20 2.89
CA ALA A 354 -14.60 23.41 2.64
C ALA A 354 -13.81 24.70 2.92
N ARG A 355 -12.98 24.75 3.98
CA ARG A 355 -12.10 25.89 4.26
C ARG A 355 -10.98 26.03 3.24
N ALA A 356 -10.29 24.95 2.90
CA ALA A 356 -9.24 24.92 1.87
C ALA A 356 -9.77 25.40 0.50
N ARG A 357 -11.05 25.15 0.23
CA ARG A 357 -11.76 25.58 -0.97
C ARG A 357 -12.02 27.09 -1.07
N GLN A 358 -11.82 27.85 0.01
CA GLN A 358 -12.04 29.31 0.06
C GLN A 358 -10.85 30.12 -0.49
N ASP A 359 -9.65 29.54 -0.57
CA ASP A 359 -8.48 30.19 -1.17
C ASP A 359 -8.60 30.19 -2.70
N ALA A 360 -9.34 31.17 -3.23
CA ALA A 360 -9.58 31.30 -4.67
C ALA A 360 -8.28 31.39 -5.47
N GLN A 361 -7.27 32.10 -4.95
CA GLN A 361 -6.00 32.29 -5.63
C GLN A 361 -5.25 30.96 -5.79
N TYR A 362 -5.16 30.16 -4.73
CA TYR A 362 -4.55 28.83 -4.81
C TYR A 362 -5.23 27.96 -5.88
N TRP A 363 -6.56 27.93 -5.89
CA TRP A 363 -7.32 27.11 -6.85
C TRP A 363 -7.29 27.66 -8.28
N ASP A 364 -7.13 28.97 -8.46
CA ASP A 364 -6.89 29.59 -9.77
C ASP A 364 -5.50 29.25 -10.29
N ASP A 365 -4.50 29.22 -9.42
CA ASP A 365 -3.13 28.85 -9.79
C ASP A 365 -3.01 27.37 -10.16
N VAL A 366 -3.70 26.47 -9.42
CA VAL A 366 -3.81 25.05 -9.80
C VAL A 366 -4.49 24.92 -11.18
N ALA A 367 -5.60 25.62 -11.40
CA ALA A 367 -6.32 25.57 -12.68
C ALA A 367 -5.47 26.14 -13.84
N SER A 368 -4.70 27.20 -13.60
CA SER A 368 -3.79 27.79 -14.58
C SER A 368 -2.62 26.86 -14.93
N ALA A 369 -2.05 26.19 -13.91
CA ALA A 369 -1.02 25.18 -14.11
C ALA A 369 -1.53 24.00 -14.93
N ILE A 370 -2.79 23.58 -14.75
CA ILE A 370 -3.41 22.54 -15.57
C ILE A 370 -3.71 23.06 -16.97
N GLY A 371 -4.53 24.10 -17.12
CA GLY A 371 -4.92 24.65 -18.42
C GLY A 371 -5.38 23.55 -19.41
N ASP A 372 -4.91 23.62 -20.66
CA ASP A 372 -5.13 22.59 -21.69
C ASP A 372 -4.03 21.50 -21.71
N ARG A 373 -3.14 21.46 -20.72
CA ARG A 373 -2.07 20.46 -20.67
C ARG A 373 -2.65 19.06 -20.47
N PRO A 374 -1.94 18.01 -20.94
CA PRO A 374 -2.29 16.65 -20.58
C PRO A 374 -2.27 16.45 -19.07
N VAL A 375 -3.19 15.66 -18.52
CA VAL A 375 -3.22 15.32 -17.08
C VAL A 375 -3.02 13.83 -16.91
N VAL A 376 -2.13 13.44 -16.01
CA VAL A 376 -1.87 12.04 -15.67
C VAL A 376 -2.15 11.82 -14.20
N VAL A 377 -3.23 11.10 -13.89
CA VAL A 377 -3.64 10.76 -12.53
C VAL A 377 -3.01 9.43 -12.15
N VAL A 378 -2.22 9.39 -11.07
CA VAL A 378 -1.49 8.19 -10.62
C VAL A 378 -1.72 7.95 -9.13
N GLY A 379 -2.09 6.73 -8.76
CA GLY A 379 -2.19 6.31 -7.36
C GLY A 379 -3.27 7.06 -6.56
N HIS A 380 -4.28 7.61 -7.23
CA HIS A 380 -5.33 8.43 -6.61
C HIS A 380 -6.71 7.85 -6.91
N SER A 381 -7.56 7.67 -5.89
CA SER A 381 -8.92 7.07 -6.06
C SER A 381 -9.99 8.03 -6.56
N LEU A 382 -9.71 9.34 -6.53
CA LEU A 382 -10.61 10.44 -6.95
C LEU A 382 -11.96 10.44 -6.21
N ARG A 383 -11.99 9.88 -5.01
CA ARG A 383 -13.19 9.82 -4.16
C ARG A 383 -13.45 11.11 -3.39
N ASP A 384 -12.40 11.85 -3.07
CA ASP A 384 -12.48 13.13 -2.34
C ASP A 384 -12.91 14.31 -3.23
N GLU A 385 -13.59 15.29 -2.65
CA GLU A 385 -14.11 16.47 -3.35
C GLU A 385 -13.02 17.45 -3.79
N ASN A 386 -11.97 17.66 -2.99
CA ASN A 386 -10.86 18.53 -3.39
C ASN A 386 -10.15 17.95 -4.61
N ALA A 387 -9.93 16.63 -4.61
CA ALA A 387 -9.35 15.95 -5.75
C ALA A 387 -10.21 16.09 -7.01
N ARG A 388 -11.53 15.98 -6.90
CA ARG A 388 -12.45 16.20 -8.02
C ARG A 388 -12.47 17.66 -8.47
N ARG A 389 -12.29 18.62 -7.55
CA ARG A 389 -12.21 20.05 -7.89
C ARG A 389 -11.01 20.36 -8.79
N VAL A 390 -9.85 19.71 -8.54
CA VAL A 390 -8.66 19.81 -9.41
C VAL A 390 -9.03 19.49 -10.87
N LEU A 391 -9.76 18.40 -11.09
CA LEU A 391 -10.13 17.94 -12.43
C LEU A 391 -11.31 18.71 -13.05
N THR A 392 -12.16 19.33 -12.24
CA THR A 392 -13.36 20.03 -12.75
C THR A 392 -13.01 21.30 -13.53
N ARG A 393 -11.84 21.92 -13.24
CA ARG A 393 -11.38 23.16 -13.90
C ARG A 393 -10.32 22.92 -14.97
N ARG A 394 -10.08 21.67 -15.36
CA ARG A 394 -9.15 21.36 -16.46
C ARG A 394 -9.71 21.84 -17.80
N GLY A 395 -8.81 22.20 -18.72
CA GLY A 395 -9.13 22.49 -20.12
C GLY A 395 -9.34 21.22 -20.94
N GLY A 396 -9.25 21.31 -22.27
CA GLY A 396 -9.57 20.24 -23.22
C GLY A 396 -8.47 19.18 -23.42
N GLY A 397 -7.35 19.27 -22.72
CA GLY A 397 -6.21 18.36 -22.85
C GLY A 397 -6.56 16.88 -22.60
N PRO A 398 -5.79 15.93 -23.17
CA PRO A 398 -5.98 14.51 -22.92
C PRO A 398 -5.71 14.19 -21.45
N ALA A 399 -6.45 13.24 -20.89
CA ALA A 399 -6.29 12.87 -19.48
C ALA A 399 -6.19 11.34 -19.34
N LEU A 400 -5.31 10.90 -18.44
CA LEU A 400 -5.02 9.49 -18.20
C LEU A 400 -5.23 9.17 -16.72
N TYR A 401 -5.83 8.02 -16.45
CA TYR A 401 -5.99 7.44 -15.11
C TYR A 401 -5.20 6.14 -15.04
N VAL A 402 -4.19 6.13 -14.16
CA VAL A 402 -3.30 4.99 -13.93
C VAL A 402 -3.72 4.27 -12.66
N SER A 403 -4.15 3.03 -12.80
CA SER A 403 -4.60 2.18 -11.70
C SER A 403 -4.01 0.77 -11.81
N LEU A 404 -3.90 0.07 -10.68
CA LEU A 404 -3.41 -1.32 -10.67
C LEU A 404 -4.40 -2.31 -11.28
N ILE A 405 -5.68 -1.97 -11.23
CA ILE A 405 -6.79 -2.79 -11.71
C ILE A 405 -7.80 -1.91 -12.42
N ASP A 406 -8.57 -2.51 -13.31
CA ASP A 406 -9.74 -1.87 -13.92
C ASP A 406 -10.94 -2.06 -12.99
N ASP A 407 -11.13 -1.14 -12.03
CA ASP A 407 -12.30 -1.16 -11.15
C ASP A 407 -13.53 -0.60 -11.89
N PRO A 408 -14.60 -1.39 -12.07
CA PRO A 408 -15.85 -0.92 -12.70
C PRO A 408 -16.45 0.29 -11.98
N MET A 409 -16.24 0.44 -10.67
CA MET A 409 -16.74 1.58 -9.90
C MET A 409 -16.00 2.89 -10.24
N ASP A 410 -14.75 2.79 -10.69
CA ASP A 410 -13.97 3.95 -11.15
C ASP A 410 -14.40 4.40 -12.55
N GLN A 411 -15.15 3.57 -13.31
CA GLN A 411 -15.66 3.92 -14.65
C GLN A 411 -16.46 5.23 -14.63
N ILE A 412 -17.36 5.40 -13.66
CA ILE A 412 -18.19 6.60 -13.55
C ILE A 412 -17.32 7.86 -13.39
N VAL A 413 -16.26 7.78 -12.58
CA VAL A 413 -15.35 8.90 -12.35
C VAL A 413 -14.50 9.16 -13.59
N ARG A 414 -14.00 8.11 -14.25
CA ARG A 414 -13.22 8.23 -15.49
C ARG A 414 -14.02 8.88 -16.61
N GLU A 415 -15.24 8.41 -16.87
CA GLU A 415 -16.11 8.96 -17.91
C GLU A 415 -16.47 10.41 -17.63
N ARG A 416 -16.80 10.74 -16.37
CA ARG A 416 -17.10 12.11 -15.94
C ARG A 416 -15.99 13.11 -16.29
N PHE A 417 -14.72 12.70 -16.17
CA PHE A 417 -13.57 13.57 -16.42
C PHE A 417 -12.85 13.28 -17.75
N GLY A 418 -13.39 12.37 -18.58
CA GLY A 418 -12.79 11.97 -19.85
C GLY A 418 -11.40 11.35 -19.70
N LEU A 419 -11.20 10.51 -18.69
CA LEU A 419 -9.91 9.87 -18.40
C LEU A 419 -9.78 8.57 -19.18
N ALA A 420 -8.79 8.49 -20.06
CA ALA A 420 -8.32 7.21 -20.61
C ALA A 420 -7.74 6.34 -19.49
N THR A 421 -7.68 5.02 -19.69
CA THR A 421 -7.18 4.09 -18.67
C THR A 421 -5.82 3.53 -19.04
N CYS A 422 -4.94 3.41 -18.05
CA CYS A 422 -3.70 2.64 -18.12
C CYS A 422 -3.61 1.74 -16.89
N ILE A 423 -3.48 0.43 -17.11
CA ILE A 423 -3.35 -0.54 -16.01
C ILE A 423 -1.87 -0.76 -15.72
N ALA A 424 -1.39 -0.20 -14.61
CA ALA A 424 0.00 -0.29 -14.20
C ALA A 424 0.19 0.09 -12.71
N SER A 425 1.33 -0.31 -12.15
CA SER A 425 1.78 0.26 -10.88
C SER A 425 2.25 1.71 -11.07
N ALA A 426 2.19 2.51 -10.00
CA ALA A 426 2.67 3.89 -10.03
C ALA A 426 4.16 3.97 -10.39
N ASP A 427 4.98 3.11 -9.77
CA ASP A 427 6.43 3.09 -10.00
C ASP A 427 6.78 2.67 -11.42
N ASP A 428 6.15 1.62 -11.96
CA ASP A 428 6.43 1.12 -13.32
C ASP A 428 5.99 2.13 -14.39
N PHE A 429 4.81 2.73 -14.21
CA PHE A 429 4.30 3.76 -15.11
C PHE A 429 5.20 4.99 -15.12
N LEU A 430 5.53 5.56 -13.96
CA LEU A 430 6.32 6.80 -13.86
C LEU A 430 7.74 6.60 -14.40
N GLN A 431 8.38 5.46 -14.13
CA GLN A 431 9.69 5.14 -14.70
C GLN A 431 9.62 4.92 -16.23
N SER A 432 8.56 4.28 -16.72
CA SER A 432 8.31 4.16 -18.18
C SER A 432 8.12 5.52 -18.83
N PHE A 433 7.42 6.44 -18.15
CA PHE A 433 7.21 7.82 -18.59
C PHE A 433 8.52 8.61 -18.67
N GLU A 434 9.39 8.49 -17.66
CA GLU A 434 10.73 9.08 -17.66
C GLU A 434 11.59 8.54 -18.81
N ALA A 435 11.64 7.22 -18.98
CA ALA A 435 12.40 6.61 -20.05
C ALA A 435 11.92 7.07 -21.45
N ALA A 436 10.60 7.15 -21.66
CA ALA A 436 10.03 7.62 -22.92
C ALA A 436 10.30 9.12 -23.17
N THR A 437 10.21 9.95 -22.14
CA THR A 437 10.49 11.39 -22.22
C THR A 437 11.95 11.67 -22.57
N HIS A 438 12.89 10.90 -22.01
CA HIS A 438 14.29 10.97 -22.40
C HIS A 438 14.53 10.50 -23.84
N ALA A 439 13.85 9.44 -24.27
CA ALA A 439 13.99 8.89 -25.62
C ALA A 439 13.43 9.84 -26.70
N SER A 440 12.38 10.60 -26.39
CA SER A 440 11.72 11.51 -27.34
C SER A 440 12.45 12.84 -27.53
N GLY A 441 13.60 13.05 -26.88
CA GLY A 441 14.32 14.34 -26.91
C GLY A 441 13.50 15.50 -26.35
N GLY A 442 12.46 15.22 -25.56
CA GLY A 442 11.76 16.24 -24.77
C GLY A 442 12.77 16.90 -23.82
N PRO A 443 12.46 18.06 -23.23
CA PRO A 443 13.33 18.65 -22.23
C PRO A 443 13.39 17.72 -21.02
N ALA A 444 14.28 16.73 -21.06
CA ALA A 444 14.98 16.28 -19.88
C ALA A 444 15.51 17.57 -19.27
N THR A 445 15.17 17.83 -18.02
CA THR A 445 15.87 18.85 -17.25
C THR A 445 17.34 18.43 -17.24
N ASN A 446 18.10 18.93 -18.22
CA ASN A 446 19.48 18.55 -18.45
C ASN A 446 20.30 19.12 -17.29
N HIS A 447 20.46 18.31 -16.26
CA HIS A 447 21.16 18.66 -15.04
C HIS A 447 22.58 18.12 -15.07
N LEU A 448 23.43 18.79 -15.84
CA LEU A 448 24.88 18.76 -15.67
C LEU A 448 25.45 20.11 -16.15
N ALA A 449 25.50 21.06 -15.22
CA ALA A 449 26.48 22.14 -15.14
C ALA A 449 26.49 22.70 -13.72
#